data_AF-A0A1P8K837-F1
#
_entry.id   AF-A0A1P8K837-F1
#
_cell.length_a   1.000
_cell.length_b   1.000
_cell.length_c   1.000
_cell.angle_alpha   90.00
_cell.angle_beta   90.00
_cell.angle_gamma   90.00
#
_symmetry.space_group_name_H-M   'P 1'
#
loop_
_entity.id
_entity.type
_entity.pdbx_description
1 polymer ?
#
loop_
_entity_poly.entity_id
_entity_poly.type
_entity_poly.pdbx_seq_one_letter_code
_entity_poly.pdbx_strand_id
1 'polypeptide(L)'
;MANKKLSTVTNELIASYGNTAKNVINAYRVGNARAVGYVDQSWATAVSKAGTRLSAEVRGNALAAQKKVTSVYAQGVTLTTDGADTAVNKAVELAGKGVQQVAANASRFEKALGVTALHSLAVAAVPAAESLTKAAAKLEAQSATLADKIAGKKVKATVKRAVKKVVRTARKAA
;
A
#
# COMPACT_ATOMS: atom_id res chain seq x y z
N MET A 1 23.38 10.48 -18.21
CA MET A 1 22.09 10.24 -17.52
C MET A 1 21.05 11.14 -18.16
N ALA A 2 19.91 10.60 -18.58
CA ALA A 2 18.87 11.44 -19.22
C ALA A 2 18.32 12.44 -18.19
N ASN A 3 18.25 13.73 -18.56
CA ASN A 3 17.66 14.78 -17.71
C ASN A 3 16.19 14.41 -17.45
N LYS A 4 15.86 13.96 -16.24
CA LYS A 4 14.48 13.64 -15.87
C LYS A 4 13.67 14.94 -15.83
N LYS A 5 12.47 14.93 -16.41
CA LYS A 5 11.53 16.05 -16.28
C LYS A 5 11.03 16.12 -14.85
N LEU A 6 10.84 17.33 -14.31
CA LEU A 6 10.31 17.54 -12.96
C LEU A 6 9.01 16.76 -12.73
N SER A 7 8.09 16.75 -13.71
CA SER A 7 6.84 15.99 -13.64
C SER A 7 7.04 14.48 -13.49
N THR A 8 8.10 13.91 -14.07
CA THR A 8 8.46 12.51 -13.87
C THR A 8 8.91 12.26 -12.43
N VAL A 9 9.81 13.11 -11.92
CA VAL A 9 10.35 12.98 -10.56
C VAL A 9 9.25 13.16 -9.51
N THR A 10 8.34 14.11 -9.70
CA THR A 10 7.19 14.33 -8.82
C THR A 10 6.23 13.13 -8.85
N ASN A 11 6.00 12.52 -10.01
CA ASN A 11 5.18 11.30 -10.11
C ASN A 11 5.83 10.11 -9.38
N GLU A 12 7.15 9.95 -9.48
CA GLU A 12 7.89 8.94 -8.70
C GLU A 12 7.75 9.19 -7.19
N LEU A 13 7.84 10.45 -6.76
CA LEU A 13 7.65 10.84 -5.36
C LEU A 13 6.23 10.48 -4.85
N ILE A 14 5.19 10.86 -5.60
CA ILE A 14 3.78 10.56 -5.27
C ILE A 14 3.59 9.04 -5.16
N ALA A 15 4.12 8.28 -6.12
CA ALA A 15 4.03 6.83 -6.11
C ALA A 15 4.70 6.22 -4.87
N SER A 16 5.87 6.74 -4.47
CA SER A 16 6.60 6.24 -3.31
C SER A 16 5.85 6.46 -1.99
N TYR A 17 5.21 7.62 -1.82
CA TYR A 17 4.31 7.87 -0.68
C TYR A 17 3.06 6.98 -0.73
N GLY A 18 2.47 6.78 -1.91
CA GLY A 18 1.36 5.85 -2.09
C GLY A 18 1.69 4.42 -1.66
N ASN A 19 2.87 3.93 -2.07
CA ASN A 19 3.35 2.61 -1.68
C ASN A 19 3.66 2.53 -0.18
N THR A 20 4.25 3.58 0.40
CA THR A 20 4.49 3.66 1.85
C THR A 20 3.18 3.55 2.63
N ALA A 21 2.14 4.29 2.23
CA ALA A 21 0.81 4.20 2.85
C ALA A 21 0.22 2.80 2.75
N LYS A 22 0.35 2.14 1.59
CA LYS A 22 -0.08 0.74 1.41
C LYS A 22 0.68 -0.24 2.29
N ASN A 23 1.99 -0.04 2.47
CA ASN A 23 2.79 -0.88 3.37
C ASN A 23 2.25 -0.79 4.80
N VAL A 24 1.88 0.41 5.26
CA VAL A 24 1.27 0.64 6.57
C VAL A 24 -0.12 -0.01 6.67
N ILE A 25 -0.98 0.17 5.67
CA ILE A 25 -2.31 -0.47 5.60
C ILE A 25 -2.18 -2.00 5.68
N ASN A 26 -1.23 -2.57 4.92
CA ASN A 26 -0.97 -4.00 4.93
C ASN A 26 -0.43 -4.48 6.28
N ALA A 27 0.50 -3.73 6.88
CA ALA A 27 1.00 -4.02 8.22
C ALA A 27 -0.13 -4.04 9.25
N TYR A 28 -1.05 -3.07 9.20
CA TYR A 28 -2.22 -3.02 10.05
C TYR A 28 -3.13 -4.24 9.85
N ARG A 29 -3.46 -4.57 8.59
CA ARG A 29 -4.28 -5.74 8.25
C ARG A 29 -3.67 -7.03 8.82
N VAL A 30 -2.39 -7.27 8.55
CA VAL A 30 -1.70 -8.50 8.95
C VAL A 30 -1.47 -8.55 10.47
N GLY A 31 -1.16 -7.42 11.10
CA GLY A 31 -1.05 -7.32 12.56
C GLY A 31 -2.35 -7.70 13.26
N ASN A 32 -3.50 -7.22 12.78
CA ASN A 32 -4.81 -7.58 13.30
C ASN A 32 -5.14 -9.06 13.08
N ALA A 33 -4.83 -9.62 11.90
CA ALA A 33 -5.04 -11.04 11.63
C ALA A 33 -4.26 -11.94 12.63
N ARG A 34 -3.06 -11.50 13.03
CA ARG A 34 -2.26 -12.21 14.05
C ARG A 34 -2.83 -12.09 15.45
N ALA A 35 -3.26 -10.88 15.84
CA ALA A 35 -3.90 -10.66 17.12
C ALA A 35 -5.15 -11.54 17.26
N VAL A 36 -5.98 -11.61 16.20
CA VAL A 36 -7.13 -12.53 16.12
C VAL A 36 -6.69 -13.98 16.30
N GLY A 37 -5.67 -14.44 15.56
CA GLY A 37 -5.17 -15.81 15.69
C GLY A 37 -4.67 -16.14 17.11
N TYR A 38 -4.02 -15.19 17.79
CA TYR A 38 -3.59 -15.35 19.18
C TYR A 38 -4.78 -15.44 20.15
N VAL A 39 -5.81 -14.62 19.95
CA VAL A 39 -7.05 -14.66 20.74
C VAL A 39 -7.77 -15.99 20.54
N ASP A 40 -7.92 -16.45 19.30
CA ASP A 40 -8.50 -17.76 18.95
C ASP A 40 -7.76 -18.90 19.67
N GLN A 41 -6.42 -18.92 19.58
CA GLN A 41 -5.60 -19.95 20.22
C GLN A 41 -5.70 -19.91 21.74
N SER A 42 -5.65 -18.72 22.33
CA SER A 42 -5.73 -18.54 23.79
C SER A 42 -7.10 -18.97 24.34
N TRP A 43 -8.17 -18.59 23.64
CA TRP A 43 -9.53 -19.02 23.96
C TRP A 43 -9.68 -20.54 23.86
N ALA A 44 -9.24 -21.14 22.75
CA ALA A 44 -9.29 -22.58 22.57
C ALA A 44 -8.54 -23.34 23.68
N THR A 45 -7.38 -22.82 24.09
CA THR A 45 -6.59 -23.36 25.20
C THR A 45 -7.35 -23.26 26.53
N ALA A 46 -7.99 -22.13 26.82
CA ALA A 46 -8.77 -21.95 28.03
C ALA A 46 -9.99 -22.88 28.09
N VAL A 47 -10.75 -22.98 26.99
CA VAL A 47 -11.90 -23.89 26.86
C VAL A 47 -11.46 -25.36 27.00
N SER A 48 -10.29 -25.73 26.46
CA SER A 48 -9.71 -27.05 26.63
C SER A 48 -9.34 -27.35 28.09
N LYS A 49 -8.69 -26.40 28.76
CA LYS A 49 -8.29 -26.52 30.19
C LYS A 49 -9.47 -26.63 31.15
N ALA A 50 -10.64 -26.09 30.79
CA ALA A 50 -11.86 -26.27 31.58
C ALA A 50 -12.29 -27.75 31.66
N GLY A 51 -11.83 -28.61 30.74
CA GLY A 51 -11.96 -30.06 30.82
C GLY A 51 -13.42 -30.51 30.92
N THR A 52 -13.70 -31.39 31.89
CA THR A 52 -15.04 -31.94 32.16
C THR A 52 -15.96 -30.98 32.93
N ARG A 53 -15.46 -29.81 33.38
CA ARG A 53 -16.31 -28.79 34.00
C ARG A 53 -17.31 -28.18 33.01
N LEU A 54 -17.02 -28.29 31.72
CA LEU A 54 -17.92 -27.91 30.63
C LEU A 54 -18.32 -29.16 29.85
N SER A 55 -19.60 -29.28 29.51
CA SER A 55 -20.07 -30.32 28.60
C SER A 55 -19.38 -30.17 27.22
N ALA A 56 -19.32 -31.26 26.45
CA ALA A 56 -18.75 -31.22 25.11
C ALA A 56 -19.49 -30.20 24.21
N GLU A 57 -20.81 -30.12 24.35
CA GLU A 57 -21.66 -29.18 23.63
C GLU A 57 -21.35 -27.72 24.00
N VAL A 58 -21.22 -27.41 25.29
CA VAL A 58 -20.88 -26.05 25.75
C VAL A 58 -19.49 -25.64 25.26
N ARG A 59 -18.52 -26.56 25.25
CA ARG A 59 -17.19 -26.30 24.67
C ARG A 59 -17.27 -26.02 23.18
N GLY A 60 -18.01 -26.84 22.42
CA GLY A 60 -18.22 -26.65 21.00
C GLY A 60 -18.87 -25.31 20.67
N ASN A 61 -19.93 -24.96 21.39
CA ASN A 61 -20.65 -23.71 21.22
C ASN A 61 -19.80 -22.49 21.58
N ALA A 62 -19.00 -22.57 22.65
CA ALA A 62 -18.08 -21.50 23.05
C ALA A 62 -16.99 -21.25 22.00
N LEU A 63 -16.44 -22.30 21.39
CA LEU A 63 -15.47 -22.16 20.29
C LEU A 63 -16.12 -21.59 19.02
N ALA A 64 -17.32 -22.07 18.67
CA ALA A 64 -18.06 -21.61 17.50
C ALA A 64 -18.47 -20.13 17.62
N ALA A 65 -18.98 -19.73 18.78
CA ALA A 65 -19.36 -18.34 19.06
C ALA A 65 -18.13 -17.42 18.98
N GLN A 66 -17.02 -17.80 19.62
CA GLN A 66 -15.80 -17.03 19.60
C GLN A 66 -15.25 -16.86 18.17
N LYS A 67 -15.20 -17.94 17.38
CA LYS A 67 -14.79 -17.90 15.98
C LYS A 67 -15.69 -17.02 15.12
N LYS A 68 -17.00 -16.99 15.39
CA LYS A 68 -17.94 -16.12 14.68
C LYS A 68 -17.65 -14.65 14.97
N VAL A 69 -17.43 -14.29 16.23
CA VAL A 69 -17.08 -12.92 16.64
C VAL A 69 -15.76 -12.48 16.00
N THR A 70 -14.72 -13.32 16.09
CA THR A 70 -13.41 -12.96 15.52
C THR A 70 -13.42 -12.92 13.99
N SER A 71 -14.24 -13.76 13.34
CA SER A 71 -14.46 -13.68 11.89
C SER A 71 -15.12 -12.37 11.47
N VAL A 72 -16.16 -11.90 12.18
CA VAL A 72 -16.81 -10.61 11.87
C VAL A 72 -15.83 -9.45 12.05
N TYR A 73 -15.03 -9.48 13.12
CA TYR A 73 -13.98 -8.49 13.34
C TYR A 73 -12.94 -8.50 12.20
N ALA A 74 -12.42 -9.67 11.82
CA ALA A 74 -11.44 -9.81 10.74
C ALA A 74 -11.99 -9.33 9.39
N GLN A 75 -13.26 -9.60 9.10
CA GLN A 75 -13.95 -9.07 7.91
C GLN A 75 -14.04 -7.54 7.95
N GLY A 76 -14.38 -6.95 9.10
CA GLY A 76 -14.41 -5.49 9.28
C GLY A 76 -13.05 -4.83 9.04
N VAL A 77 -11.97 -5.41 9.57
CA VAL A 77 -10.61 -4.94 9.31
C VAL A 77 -10.26 -5.07 7.82
N THR A 78 -10.62 -6.19 7.18
CA THR A 78 -10.36 -6.39 5.75
C THR A 78 -11.09 -5.36 4.90
N LEU A 79 -12.39 -5.15 5.14
CA LEU A 79 -13.21 -4.19 4.40
C LEU A 79 -12.67 -2.76 4.53
N THR A 80 -12.33 -2.33 5.75
CA THR A 80 -11.80 -0.98 5.98
C THR A 80 -10.42 -0.78 5.34
N THR A 81 -9.55 -1.79 5.41
CA THR A 81 -8.21 -1.73 4.80
C THR A 81 -8.26 -1.79 3.27
N ASP A 82 -9.21 -2.52 2.67
CA ASP A 82 -9.43 -2.54 1.22
C ASP A 82 -9.98 -1.19 0.72
N GLY A 83 -10.89 -0.59 1.50
CA GLY A 83 -11.38 0.76 1.26
C GLY A 83 -10.25 1.80 1.31
N ALA A 84 -9.38 1.72 2.32
CA ALA A 84 -8.21 2.58 2.45
C ALA A 84 -7.22 2.40 1.29
N ASP A 85 -6.92 1.16 0.86
CA ASP A 85 -6.05 0.90 -0.30
C ASP A 85 -6.62 1.53 -1.58
N THR A 86 -7.93 1.35 -1.79
CA THR A 86 -8.64 1.95 -2.93
C THR A 86 -8.58 3.49 -2.90
N ALA A 87 -8.78 4.10 -1.74
CA ALA A 87 -8.68 5.55 -1.58
C ALA A 87 -7.26 6.05 -1.88
N VAL A 88 -6.22 5.36 -1.38
CA VAL A 88 -4.82 5.68 -1.68
C VAL A 88 -4.54 5.57 -3.18
N ASN A 89 -5.01 4.51 -3.84
CA ASN A 89 -4.85 4.35 -5.29
C ASN A 89 -5.46 5.53 -6.07
N LYS A 90 -6.70 5.91 -5.73
CA LYS A 90 -7.38 7.02 -6.38
C LYS A 90 -6.67 8.35 -6.13
N ALA A 91 -6.19 8.60 -4.91
CA ALA A 91 -5.45 9.80 -4.58
C ALA A 91 -4.13 9.90 -5.36
N VAL A 92 -3.36 8.81 -5.43
CA VAL A 92 -2.12 8.72 -6.22
C VAL A 92 -2.39 8.93 -7.70
N GLU A 93 -3.43 8.29 -8.24
CA GLU A 93 -3.82 8.44 -9.65
C GLU A 93 -4.23 9.88 -9.97
N LEU A 94 -5.08 10.48 -9.12
CA LEU A 94 -5.56 11.85 -9.30
C LEU A 94 -4.39 12.85 -9.22
N ALA A 95 -3.53 12.71 -8.22
CA ALA A 95 -2.34 13.55 -8.08
C ALA A 95 -1.41 13.41 -9.29
N GLY A 96 -1.19 12.19 -9.77
CA GLY A 96 -0.35 11.94 -10.94
C GLY A 96 -0.92 12.54 -12.23
N LYS A 97 -2.24 12.43 -12.44
CA LYS A 97 -2.94 13.09 -13.55
C LYS A 97 -2.85 14.62 -13.44
N GLY A 98 -3.00 15.16 -12.23
CA GLY A 98 -2.85 16.60 -11.98
C GLY A 98 -1.46 17.11 -12.36
N VAL A 99 -0.41 16.41 -11.94
CA VAL A 99 0.99 16.73 -12.32
C VAL A 99 1.17 16.68 -13.84
N GLN A 100 0.62 15.67 -14.51
CA GLN A 100 0.69 15.57 -15.97
C GLN A 100 -0.07 16.72 -16.66
N GLN A 101 -1.24 17.09 -16.16
CA GLN A 101 -2.05 18.18 -16.70
C GLN A 101 -1.35 19.54 -16.55
N VAL A 102 -0.75 19.82 -15.39
CA VAL A 102 0.05 21.04 -15.19
C VAL A 102 1.26 21.04 -16.12
N ALA A 103 1.99 19.92 -16.21
CA ALA A 103 3.16 19.82 -17.08
C ALA A 103 2.81 19.98 -18.57
N ALA A 104 1.67 19.44 -19.02
CA ALA A 104 1.20 19.57 -20.40
C ALA A 104 0.75 21.01 -20.74
N ASN A 105 0.26 21.77 -19.76
CA ASN A 105 -0.21 23.14 -19.95
C ASN A 105 0.84 24.20 -19.57
N ALA A 106 1.99 23.83 -19.03
CA ALA A 106 3.03 24.77 -18.58
C ALA A 106 3.42 25.77 -19.69
N SER A 107 3.62 25.29 -20.92
CA SER A 107 3.95 26.16 -22.07
C SER A 107 2.84 27.12 -22.48
N ARG A 108 1.58 26.81 -22.15
CA ARG A 108 0.45 27.74 -22.36
C ARG A 108 0.39 28.80 -21.26
N PHE A 109 0.67 28.42 -20.02
CA PHE A 109 0.78 29.36 -18.89
C PHE A 109 1.93 30.35 -19.09
N GLU A 110 3.11 29.88 -19.48
CA GLU A 110 4.27 30.72 -19.78
C GLU A 110 3.96 31.75 -20.87
N LYS A 111 3.28 31.33 -21.94
CA LYS A 111 2.85 32.22 -23.03
C LYS A 111 1.79 33.24 -22.58
N ALA A 112 0.79 32.82 -21.81
CA ALA A 112 -0.29 33.70 -21.36
C ALA A 112 0.20 34.77 -20.36
N LEU A 113 1.23 34.45 -19.57
CA LEU A 113 1.79 35.34 -18.56
C LEU A 113 3.05 36.08 -19.04
N GLY A 114 3.54 35.79 -20.25
CA GLY A 114 4.75 36.39 -20.80
C GLY A 114 6.04 36.02 -20.07
N VAL A 115 6.06 34.91 -19.30
CA VAL A 115 7.21 34.48 -18.49
C VAL A 115 7.78 33.17 -19.02
N THR A 116 9.07 33.15 -19.31
CA THR A 116 9.86 31.94 -19.65
C THR A 116 10.54 31.30 -18.44
N ALA A 117 10.34 31.86 -17.25
CA ALA A 117 11.01 31.45 -16.02
C ALA A 117 10.51 30.12 -15.44
N LEU A 118 9.34 29.63 -15.85
CA LEU A 118 8.76 28.42 -15.26
C LEU A 118 9.55 27.18 -15.68
N HIS A 119 10.00 27.11 -16.92
CA HIS A 119 10.83 26.05 -17.45
C HIS A 119 12.22 26.03 -16.77
N SER A 120 12.87 27.19 -16.63
CA SER A 120 14.17 27.28 -15.98
C SER A 120 14.09 26.94 -14.50
N LEU A 121 13.06 27.43 -13.81
CA LEU A 121 12.77 27.06 -12.42
C LEU A 121 12.51 25.56 -12.27
N ALA A 122 11.75 24.97 -13.20
CA ALA A 122 11.46 23.54 -13.17
C ALA A 122 12.74 22.70 -13.33
N VAL A 123 13.65 23.09 -14.24
CA VAL A 123 14.96 22.45 -14.42
C VAL A 123 15.82 22.62 -13.17
N ALA A 124 15.87 23.81 -12.58
CA ALA A 124 16.63 24.09 -11.37
C ALA A 124 16.10 23.32 -10.14
N ALA A 125 14.81 23.01 -10.10
CA ALA A 125 14.18 22.26 -9.02
C ALA A 125 14.36 20.73 -9.12
N VAL A 126 14.75 20.19 -10.29
CA VAL A 126 14.89 18.74 -10.51
C VAL A 126 15.82 18.08 -9.48
N PRO A 127 17.05 18.59 -9.19
CA PRO A 127 17.95 17.93 -8.26
C PRO A 127 17.39 17.83 -6.83
N ALA A 128 16.72 18.89 -6.38
CA ALA A 128 16.03 18.91 -5.09
C ALA A 128 14.90 17.87 -5.07
N ALA A 129 14.06 17.82 -6.11
CA ALA A 129 13.00 16.83 -6.24
C ALA A 129 13.56 15.39 -6.26
N GLU A 130 14.66 15.13 -6.96
CA GLU A 130 15.28 13.80 -7.00
C GLU A 130 15.82 13.36 -5.63
N SER A 131 16.35 14.30 -4.85
CA SER A 131 16.80 14.02 -3.49
C SER A 131 15.64 13.60 -2.58
N LEU A 132 14.50 14.29 -2.70
CA LEU A 132 13.27 13.95 -1.98
C LEU A 132 12.73 12.59 -2.42
N THR A 133 12.75 12.29 -3.72
CA THR A 133 12.33 10.97 -4.24
C THR A 133 13.22 9.85 -3.71
N LYS A 134 14.54 10.06 -3.58
CA LYS A 134 15.44 9.08 -2.96
C LYS A 134 15.12 8.86 -1.48
N ALA A 135 14.82 9.93 -0.73
CA ALA A 135 14.42 9.82 0.66
C ALA A 135 13.09 9.08 0.81
N ALA A 136 12.09 9.41 -0.01
CA ALA A 136 10.82 8.70 -0.06
C ALA A 136 11.00 7.22 -0.40
N ALA A 137 11.84 6.89 -1.40
CA ALA A 137 12.14 5.50 -1.74
C ALA A 137 12.78 4.72 -0.58
N LYS A 138 13.63 5.36 0.24
CA LYS A 138 14.16 4.75 1.47
C LYS A 138 13.06 4.51 2.51
N LEU A 139 12.15 5.47 2.70
CA LEU A 139 11.01 5.31 3.61
C LEU A 139 10.06 4.20 3.13
N GLU A 140 9.81 4.12 1.84
CA GLU A 140 9.05 3.05 1.21
C GLU A 140 9.70 1.68 1.47
N ALA A 141 11.01 1.55 1.26
CA ALA A 141 11.73 0.30 1.52
C ALA A 141 11.72 -0.09 3.01
N GLN A 142 11.89 0.88 3.92
CA GLN A 142 11.85 0.65 5.37
C GLN A 142 10.44 0.25 5.83
N SER A 143 9.40 0.90 5.31
CA SER A 143 8.01 0.56 5.62
C SER A 143 7.62 -0.81 5.08
N ALA A 144 8.10 -1.20 3.89
CA ALA A 144 7.94 -2.54 3.35
C ALA A 144 8.60 -3.58 4.27
N THR A 145 9.84 -3.31 4.69
CA THR A 145 10.57 -4.19 5.62
C THR A 145 9.84 -4.32 6.96
N LEU A 146 9.27 -3.23 7.48
CA LEU A 146 8.48 -3.26 8.70
C LEU A 146 7.18 -4.06 8.51
N ALA A 147 6.48 -3.87 7.41
CA ALA A 147 5.29 -4.64 7.06
C ALA A 147 5.62 -6.14 6.96
N ASP A 148 6.75 -6.50 6.35
CA ASP A 148 7.23 -7.89 6.28
C ASP A 148 7.57 -8.46 7.66
N LYS A 149 8.16 -7.67 8.56
CA LYS A 149 8.39 -8.07 9.96
C LYS A 149 7.07 -8.28 10.70
N ILE A 150 6.08 -7.40 10.48
CA ILE A 150 4.73 -7.53 11.05
C ILE A 150 3.96 -8.68 10.41
N ALA A 151 4.30 -9.11 9.20
CA ALA A 151 3.82 -10.36 8.59
C ALA A 151 4.59 -11.60 9.07
N GLY A 152 5.77 -11.38 9.69
CA GLY A 152 6.71 -12.34 10.25
C GLY A 152 7.41 -13.22 9.23
N LYS A 153 8.62 -13.66 9.59
CA LYS A 153 9.41 -14.55 8.74
C LYS A 153 8.70 -15.90 8.59
N LYS A 154 8.11 -16.09 7.41
CA LYS A 154 7.56 -17.32 6.82
C LYS A 154 6.39 -17.97 7.56
N VAL A 155 5.18 -17.57 7.17
CA VAL A 155 4.18 -18.55 6.75
C VAL A 155 4.13 -18.47 5.23
N LYS A 156 4.38 -19.60 4.54
CA LYS A 156 4.19 -19.72 3.09
C LYS A 156 2.70 -19.51 2.78
N ALA A 157 2.26 -18.26 2.64
CA ALA A 157 1.05 -17.94 1.91
C ALA A 157 1.49 -17.51 0.52
N THR A 158 1.22 -18.35 -0.47
CA THR A 158 1.44 -18.09 -1.88
C THR A 158 0.55 -16.92 -2.30
N VAL A 159 0.98 -15.69 -2.05
CA VAL A 159 0.40 -14.54 -2.74
C VAL A 159 0.93 -14.59 -4.15
N LYS A 160 0.11 -15.08 -5.09
CA LYS A 160 0.37 -14.93 -6.52
C LYS A 160 0.56 -13.44 -6.77
N ARG A 161 1.82 -13.03 -6.90
CA ARG A 161 2.21 -11.74 -7.43
C ARG A 161 1.63 -11.69 -8.84
N ALA A 162 0.53 -10.96 -9.03
CA ALA A 162 0.04 -10.63 -10.36
C ALA A 162 1.05 -9.66 -10.98
N VAL A 163 2.17 -10.20 -11.46
CA VAL A 163 3.09 -9.49 -12.33
C VAL A 163 2.33 -9.34 -13.64
N LYS A 164 1.71 -8.17 -13.86
CA LYS A 164 1.27 -7.76 -15.18
C LYS A 164 2.53 -7.69 -16.05
N LYS A 165 2.81 -8.77 -16.77
CA LYS A 165 3.84 -8.83 -17.80
C LYS A 165 3.43 -7.81 -18.85
N VAL A 166 4.14 -6.68 -18.90
CA VAL A 166 4.01 -5.73 -20.00
C VAL A 166 4.50 -6.47 -21.24
N VAL A 167 3.55 -7.01 -22.02
CA VAL A 167 3.84 -7.52 -23.35
C VAL A 167 4.13 -6.30 -24.22
N ARG A 168 5.42 -6.04 -24.46
CA ARG A 168 5.85 -5.23 -25.61
C ARG A 168 5.49 -6.03 -26.85
N THR A 169 4.35 -5.73 -27.46
CA THR A 169 4.10 -6.09 -28.85
C THR A 169 5.10 -5.31 -29.70
N ALA A 170 6.14 -6.02 -30.14
CA ALA A 170 6.98 -5.54 -31.24
C ALA A 170 6.09 -5.40 -32.47
N ARG A 171 5.86 -4.17 -32.93
CA ARG A 171 5.41 -3.91 -34.30
C ARG A 171 6.49 -4.47 -35.22
N LYS A 172 6.19 -5.59 -35.90
CA LYS A 172 6.89 -5.93 -37.13
C LYS A 172 6.37 -4.99 -38.21
N ALA A 173 7.30 -4.23 -38.79
CA ALA A 173 7.10 -3.59 -40.08
C ALA A 173 7.03 -4.69 -41.14
N ALA A 174 6.01 -4.60 -41.98
CA ALA A 174 5.94 -5.11 -43.34
C ALA A 174 5.09 -4.11 -44.12
#